data_AF-A0A3N5RUS9-F1
#
_entry.id   AF-A0A3N5RUS9-F1
#
_cell.length_a   1.000
_cell.length_b   1.000
_cell.length_c   1.000
_cell.angle_alpha   90.00
_cell.angle_beta   90.00
_cell.angle_gamma   90.00
#
_symmetry.space_group_name_H-M   'P 1'
#
loop_
_entity.id
_entity.type
_entity.pdbx_description
1 polymer ?
#
loop_
_entity_poly.entity_id
_entity_poly.type
_entity_poly.pdbx_seq_one_letter_code
_entity_poly.pdbx_strand_id
1 'polypeptide(L)'
;MLEPLSAPLQNLLFEQRLCSPADLRRCRLLVRRLAADLPAFDSVWLDALVQFGRLTPFQVRILESASPHLIAAGPCVLVDQLGHGIHNRTFLGRHRGSTRTLALKLVPSV
;
A
#
# COMPACT_ATOMS: atom_id res chain seq x y z
N MET A 1 23.55 -5.34 8.10
CA MET A 1 22.33 -6.11 8.43
C MET A 1 21.14 -5.30 7.93
N LEU A 2 20.27 -5.85 7.07
CA LEU A 2 19.13 -5.08 6.54
C LEU A 2 18.02 -5.05 7.60
N GLU A 3 17.65 -3.85 8.05
CA GLU A 3 16.55 -3.65 9.00
C GLU A 3 15.22 -4.11 8.36
N PRO A 4 14.40 -4.90 9.07
CA PRO A 4 13.11 -5.32 8.57
C PRO A 4 12.13 -4.13 8.58
N LEU A 5 11.13 -4.20 7.70
CA LEU A 5 9.98 -3.29 7.74
C LEU A 5 9.34 -3.30 9.14
N SER A 6 8.80 -2.18 9.61
CA SER A 6 8.19 -2.13 10.94
C SER A 6 7.04 -3.13 11.09
N ALA A 7 6.89 -3.69 12.29
CA ALA A 7 5.83 -4.68 12.57
C ALA A 7 4.40 -4.13 12.31
N PRO A 8 4.05 -2.89 12.69
CA PRO A 8 2.73 -2.34 12.39
C PRO A 8 2.43 -2.28 10.89
N LEU A 9 3.40 -1.85 10.07
CA LEU A 9 3.21 -1.76 8.63
C LEU A 9 3.19 -3.15 7.97
N GLN A 10 4.02 -4.10 8.43
CA GLN A 10 3.94 -5.49 8.00
C GLN A 10 2.55 -6.08 8.24
N ASN A 11 2.01 -5.93 9.46
CA ASN A 11 0.69 -6.44 9.81
C ASN A 11 -0.39 -5.84 8.91
N LEU A 12 -0.37 -4.51 8.72
CA LEU A 12 -1.31 -3.85 7.82
C LEU A 12 -1.23 -4.39 6.39
N LEU A 13 -0.01 -4.51 5.83
CA LEU A 13 0.16 -5.03 4.46
C LEU A 13 -0.36 -6.47 4.31
N PHE A 14 -0.19 -7.31 5.33
CA PHE A 14 -0.62 -8.70 5.32
C PHE A 14 -2.12 -8.84 5.53
N GLU A 15 -2.69 -8.14 6.51
CA GLU A 15 -4.13 -8.15 6.82
C GLU A 15 -4.97 -7.65 5.63
N GLN A 16 -4.49 -6.60 4.95
CA GLN A 16 -5.17 -6.05 3.79
C GLN A 16 -4.85 -6.81 2.49
N ARG A 17 -4.03 -7.88 2.55
CA ARG A 17 -3.58 -8.69 1.40
C ARG A 17 -2.94 -7.85 0.29
N LEU A 18 -2.19 -6.81 0.68
CA LEU A 18 -1.41 -5.98 -0.23
C LEU A 18 -0.08 -6.65 -0.57
N CYS A 19 0.52 -7.33 0.41
CA CYS A 19 1.75 -8.10 0.24
C CYS A 19 1.65 -9.41 1.02
N SER A 20 2.46 -10.39 0.62
CA SER A 20 2.73 -11.60 1.41
C SER A 20 4.12 -11.53 2.03
N PRO A 21 4.42 -12.34 3.06
CA PRO A 21 5.79 -12.50 3.56
C PRO A 21 6.79 -12.90 2.47
N ALA A 22 6.33 -13.65 1.45
CA ALA A 22 7.16 -14.03 0.31
C ALA A 22 7.52 -12.83 -0.58
N ASP A 23 6.61 -11.87 -0.74
CA ASP A 23 6.87 -10.64 -1.49
C ASP A 23 7.93 -9.79 -0.78
N LEU A 24 7.84 -9.63 0.54
CA LEU A 24 8.87 -8.91 1.31
C LEU A 24 10.23 -9.60 1.17
N ARG A 25 10.28 -10.93 1.28
CA ARG A 25 11.54 -11.69 1.09
C ARG A 25 12.16 -11.46 -0.29
N ARG A 26 11.34 -11.48 -1.36
CA ARG A 26 11.80 -11.22 -2.73
C ARG A 26 12.26 -9.78 -2.93
N CYS A 27 11.62 -8.83 -2.26
CA CYS A 27 11.92 -7.41 -2.35
C CYS A 27 13.23 -7.01 -1.63
N ARG A 28 13.76 -7.84 -0.70
CA ARG A 28 14.98 -7.57 0.10
C ARG A 28 16.18 -7.12 -0.71
N LEU A 29 16.42 -7.70 -1.89
CA LEU A 29 17.55 -7.31 -2.74
C LEU A 29 17.41 -5.89 -3.27
N LEU A 30 16.18 -5.49 -3.62
CA LEU A 30 15.89 -4.14 -4.09
C LEU A 30 16.00 -3.12 -2.96
N VAL A 31 15.48 -3.44 -1.78
CA VAL A 31 15.60 -2.58 -0.58
C VAL A 31 17.07 -2.34 -0.23
N ARG A 32 17.91 -3.38 -0.27
CA ARG A 32 19.36 -3.22 -0.03
C ARG A 32 20.01 -2.24 -1.01
N ARG A 33 19.65 -2.33 -2.29
CA ARG A 33 20.17 -1.42 -3.32
C ARG A 33 19.71 0.02 -3.07
N LEU A 34 18.45 0.21 -2.69
CA LEU A 34 17.87 1.54 -2.44
C LEU A 34 18.38 2.17 -1.15
N ALA A 35 18.64 1.37 -0.12
CA ALA A 35 19.17 1.86 1.14
C ALA A 35 20.65 2.32 1.04
N ALA A 36 21.40 1.85 0.03
CA ALA A 36 22.79 2.27 -0.23
C ALA A 36 23.66 2.32 1.04
N ASP A 37 23.67 1.21 1.80
CA ASP A 37 24.38 1.03 3.08
C ASP A 37 23.86 1.84 4.28
N LEU A 38 22.75 2.57 4.13
CA LEU A 38 21.99 3.16 5.24
C LEU A 38 20.99 2.15 5.85
N PRO A 39 20.46 2.42 7.07
CA PRO A 39 19.33 1.69 7.61
C PRO A 39 18.12 1.72 6.67
N ALA A 40 17.41 0.60 6.55
CA ALA A 40 16.25 0.50 5.67
C ALA A 40 14.99 0.90 6.43
N PHE A 41 14.65 2.19 6.34
CA PHE A 41 13.38 2.72 6.85
C PHE A 41 12.18 2.15 6.09
N ASP A 42 10.99 2.29 6.68
CA ASP A 42 9.72 1.86 6.08
C ASP A 42 9.49 2.45 4.68
N SER A 43 9.86 3.72 4.47
CA SER A 43 9.76 4.38 3.15
C SER A 43 10.58 3.66 2.08
N VAL A 44 11.79 3.21 2.39
CA VAL A 44 12.66 2.46 1.45
C VAL A 44 12.01 1.14 1.06
N TRP A 45 11.36 0.46 2.00
CA TRP A 45 10.59 -0.74 1.72
C TRP A 45 9.36 -0.46 0.86
N LEU A 46 8.62 0.61 1.13
CA LEU A 46 7.45 1.02 0.34
C LEU A 46 7.84 1.38 -1.10
N ASP A 47 8.92 2.13 -1.30
CA ASP A 47 9.48 2.45 -2.62
C ASP A 47 9.89 1.19 -3.38
N ALA A 48 10.57 0.25 -2.69
CA ALA A 48 10.94 -1.03 -3.29
C ALA A 48 9.71 -1.84 -3.70
N LEU A 49 8.63 -1.83 -2.91
CA LEU A 49 7.38 -2.53 -3.23
C LEU A 49 6.62 -1.89 -4.39
N VAL A 50 6.76 -0.57 -4.59
CA VAL A 50 6.26 0.11 -5.80
C VAL A 50 7.06 -0.32 -7.02
N GLN A 51 8.40 -0.27 -6.95
CA GLN A 51 9.25 -0.72 -8.04
C GLN A 51 9.07 -2.22 -8.38
N PHE A 52 8.75 -3.04 -7.38
CA PHE A 52 8.42 -4.45 -7.54
C PHE A 52 6.99 -4.70 -8.04
N GLY A 53 6.17 -3.65 -8.21
CA GLY A 53 4.81 -3.73 -8.73
C GLY A 53 3.78 -4.32 -7.76
N ARG A 54 4.08 -4.33 -6.46
CA ARG A 54 3.15 -4.81 -5.42
C ARG A 54 2.28 -3.71 -4.84
N LEU A 55 2.81 -2.49 -4.77
CA LEU A 55 2.08 -1.31 -4.36
C LEU A 55 2.04 -0.29 -5.50
N THR A 56 1.05 0.59 -5.48
CA THR A 56 1.03 1.79 -6.32
C THR A 56 1.61 2.98 -5.54
N PRO A 57 2.12 4.02 -6.23
CA PRO A 57 2.52 5.27 -5.57
C PRO A 57 1.37 5.88 -4.74
N PHE A 58 0.13 5.76 -5.23
CA PHE A 58 -1.05 6.18 -4.50
C PHE A 58 -1.23 5.43 -3.17
N GLN A 59 -1.03 4.11 -3.16
CA GLN A 59 -1.11 3.30 -1.94
C GLN A 59 -0.03 3.68 -0.94
N VAL A 60 1.21 3.93 -1.39
CA VAL A 60 2.30 4.40 -0.52
C VAL A 60 1.92 5.71 0.17
N ARG A 61 1.40 6.69 -0.57
CA ARG A 61 0.92 7.95 0.01
C ARG A 61 -0.14 7.78 1.10
N ILE A 62 -1.01 6.76 0.97
CA ILE A 62 -1.98 6.44 2.04
C ILE A 62 -1.27 5.81 3.24
N LEU A 63 -0.37 4.85 2.99
CA LEU A 63 0.36 4.12 4.04
C LEU A 63 1.27 5.03 4.86
N GLU A 64 1.78 6.10 4.27
CA GLU A 64 2.59 7.13 4.94
C GLU A 64 1.74 8.24 5.60
N SER A 65 0.42 8.26 5.36
CA SER A 65 -0.48 9.25 5.94
C SER A 65 -0.78 8.98 7.40
N ALA A 66 -1.40 9.95 8.09
CA ALA A 66 -1.89 9.77 9.45
C ALA A 66 -3.00 8.71 9.59
N SER A 67 -3.53 8.16 8.49
CA SER A 67 -4.64 7.21 8.50
C SER A 67 -4.43 6.09 7.48
N PRO A 68 -3.42 5.21 7.68
CA PRO A 68 -3.05 4.19 6.70
C PRO A 68 -4.10 3.08 6.54
N HIS A 69 -4.98 2.92 7.54
CA HIS A 69 -6.12 2.00 7.49
C HIS A 69 -7.16 2.40 6.41
N LEU A 70 -7.16 3.64 5.91
CA LEU A 70 -8.03 4.06 4.82
C LEU A 70 -7.71 3.39 3.48
N ILE A 71 -6.57 2.69 3.37
CA ILE A 71 -6.26 1.86 2.19
C ILE A 71 -7.30 0.75 1.98
N ALA A 72 -8.04 0.41 3.03
CA ALA A 72 -9.08 -0.60 3.07
C ALA A 72 -10.48 0.02 2.93
N ALA A 73 -11.30 -0.54 2.04
CA ALA A 73 -12.71 -0.20 1.92
C ALA A 73 -13.54 -1.49 1.82
N GLY A 74 -14.05 -1.97 2.96
CA GLY A 74 -14.73 -3.27 3.05
C GLY A 74 -13.88 -4.41 2.47
N PRO A 75 -14.39 -5.22 1.53
CA PRO A 75 -13.63 -6.32 0.92
C PRO A 75 -12.58 -5.84 -0.11
N CYS A 76 -12.44 -4.53 -0.30
CA CYS A 76 -11.55 -3.94 -1.30
C CYS A 76 -10.35 -3.24 -0.65
N VAL A 77 -9.33 -3.01 -1.47
CA VAL A 77 -8.23 -2.08 -1.22
C VAL A 77 -8.24 -0.99 -2.28
N LEU A 78 -7.90 0.24 -1.89
CA LEU A 78 -7.76 1.35 -2.83
C LEU A 78 -6.46 1.16 -3.63
N VAL A 79 -6.51 1.44 -4.93
CA VAL A 79 -5.41 1.28 -5.89
C VAL A 79 -5.00 2.62 -6.47
N ASP A 80 -5.97 3.47 -6.80
CA ASP A 80 -5.75 4.83 -7.29
C ASP A 80 -6.94 5.73 -6.99
N GLN A 81 -6.79 7.04 -7.20
CA GLN A 81 -7.86 8.01 -7.16
C GLN A 81 -8.31 8.36 -8.58
N LEU A 82 -9.58 8.08 -8.90
CA LEU A 82 -10.17 8.36 -10.21
C LEU A 82 -10.73 9.78 -10.29
N GLY A 83 -11.06 10.40 -9.16
CA GLY A 83 -11.52 11.77 -9.12
C GLY A 83 -11.91 12.24 -7.73
N HIS A 84 -12.12 13.55 -7.60
CA HIS A 84 -12.69 14.16 -6.42
C HIS A 84 -13.73 15.23 -6.81
N GLY A 85 -14.73 15.39 -5.96
CA GLY A 85 -15.62 16.53 -5.94
C GLY A 85 -15.64 17.14 -4.54
N ILE A 86 -16.35 18.25 -4.38
CA ILE A 86 -16.45 18.98 -3.10
C ILE A 86 -16.94 18.07 -1.96
N HIS A 87 -17.86 17.14 -2.27
CA HIS A 87 -18.47 16.24 -1.30
C HIS A 87 -18.25 14.75 -1.61
N ASN A 88 -17.40 14.41 -2.57
CA ASN A 88 -17.19 13.01 -2.92
C ASN A 88 -15.74 12.73 -3.34
N ARG A 89 -15.34 11.48 -3.17
CA ARG A 89 -14.09 10.98 -3.73
C ARG A 89 -14.38 9.67 -4.43
N THR A 90 -13.84 9.49 -5.63
CA THR A 90 -13.97 8.26 -6.39
C THR A 90 -12.60 7.62 -6.51
N PHE A 91 -12.52 6.35 -6.14
CA PHE A 91 -11.30 5.58 -6.13
C PHE A 91 -11.42 4.38 -7.05
N LEU A 92 -10.30 3.99 -7.65
CA LEU A 92 -10.15 2.65 -8.19
C LEU A 92 -9.86 1.71 -7.04
N GLY A 93 -10.72 0.73 -6.82
CA GLY A 93 -10.53 -0.32 -5.84
C GLY A 93 -10.24 -1.67 -6.51
N ARG A 94 -9.64 -2.58 -5.75
CA ARG A 94 -9.47 -3.98 -6.11
C ARG A 94 -10.01 -4.87 -4.99
N HIS A 95 -10.81 -5.87 -5.33
CA HIS A 95 -11.28 -6.85 -4.34
C HIS A 95 -10.11 -7.68 -3.81
N ARG A 96 -10.06 -7.88 -2.49
CA ARG A 96 -8.98 -8.67 -1.85
C ARG A 96 -9.06 -10.11 -2.30
N GLY A 97 -7.98 -10.63 -2.87
CA GLY A 97 -7.92 -12.01 -3.37
C GLY A 97 -8.54 -12.24 -4.75
N SER A 98 -8.93 -11.19 -5.49
CA SER A 98 -9.24 -11.32 -6.92
C SER A 98 -8.58 -10.23 -7.74
N THR A 99 -8.55 -10.43 -9.06
CA THR A 99 -8.09 -9.43 -10.03
C THR A 99 -9.18 -8.42 -10.40
N ARG A 100 -10.38 -8.55 -9.83
CA ARG A 100 -11.52 -7.69 -10.15
C ARG A 100 -11.30 -6.28 -9.59
N THR A 101 -11.39 -5.30 -10.47
CA THR A 101 -11.37 -3.87 -10.15
C THR A 101 -12.78 -3.28 -10.11
N LEU A 102 -12.97 -2.25 -9.28
CA LEU A 102 -14.26 -1.62 -9.01
C LEU A 102 -14.04 -0.11 -8.83
N ALA A 103 -15.03 0.71 -9.20
CA ALA A 103 -15.05 2.10 -8.77
C ALA A 103 -15.71 2.20 -7.39
N LEU A 104 -15.00 2.76 -6.41
CA LEU A 104 -15.47 2.97 -5.06
C LEU A 104 -15.74 4.46 -4.83
N LYS A 105 -16.98 4.80 -4.49
CA LYS A 105 -17.37 6.19 -4.21
C LYS A 105 -17.51 6.41 -2.72
N LEU A 106 -16.67 7.26 -2.16
CA LEU A 106 -16.84 7.77 -0.82
C LEU A 106 -17.87 8.91 -0.86
N VAL A 107 -18.94 8.73 -0.09
CA VAL A 107 -19.99 9.73 0.12
C VAL A 107 -19.97 10.16 1.58
N PRO A 108 -20.38 11.39 1.92
CA PRO A 108 -20.46 11.83 3.29
C PRO A 108 -21.47 10.97 4.05
N SER A 109 -21.13 10.60 5.28
CA SER A 109 -22.14 10.09 6.22
C SER A 109 -23.11 11.23 6.51
N VAL A 110 -24.41 10.98 6.28
CA VAL A 110 -25.51 11.90 6.57
C VAL A 110 -25.67 12.05 8.08
#